data_AF-A0A556C908-F1
#
_entry.id   AF-A0A556C908-F1
#
_cell.length_a   1.000
_cell.length_b   1.000
_cell.length_c   1.000
_cell.angle_alpha   90.00
_cell.angle_beta   90.00
_cell.angle_gamma   90.00
#
_symmetry.space_group_name_H-M   'P 1'
#
loop_
_entity.id
_entity.type
_entity.pdbx_description
1 polymer ?
#
loop_
_entity_poly.entity_id
_entity_poly.type
_entity_poly.pdbx_seq_one_letter_code
_entity_poly.pdbx_strand_id
1 'polypeptide(L)' 'MAEALNSVYKAELIDCREWSGLIEVMAETSRWIGWYNRQRLQSASRYRPPFEVQAEWTNQGAAASVAA' A
#
# COMPACT_ATOMS: atom_id res chain seq x y z
N MET A 1 -14.57 -4.15 0.73
CA MET A 1 -13.21 -3.61 0.98
C MET A 1 -12.96 -2.28 0.26
N ALA A 2 -13.35 -2.16 -1.01
CA ALA A 2 -13.22 -0.91 -1.78
C ALA A 2 -14.01 0.28 -1.18
N GLU A 3 -15.20 0.03 -0.60
CA GLU A 3 -16.01 1.08 0.01
C GLU A 3 -15.33 1.73 1.23
N ALA A 4 -14.75 0.93 2.12
CA ALA A 4 -14.01 1.44 3.28
C ALA A 4 -12.78 2.26 2.86
N LEU A 5 -12.07 1.82 1.80
CA LEU A 5 -10.95 2.59 1.24
C LEU A 5 -11.42 3.92 0.66
N ASN A 6 -12.54 3.92 -0.07
CA ASN A 6 -13.12 5.12 -0.66
C ASN A 6 -13.60 6.11 0.42
N SER A 7 -14.21 5.63 1.50
CA SER A 7 -14.60 6.48 2.64
C SER A 7 -13.40 7.15 3.29
N VAL A 8 -12.31 6.41 3.53
CA VAL A 8 -11.07 6.99 4.11
C VAL A 8 -10.42 7.97 3.14
N TYR A 9 -10.37 7.65 1.85
CA TYR A 9 -9.85 8.55 0.83
C TYR A 9 -10.63 9.87 0.76
N LYS A 10 -11.97 9.81 0.80
CA LYS A 10 -12.80 11.01 0.78
C LYS A 10 -12.65 11.83 2.05
N ALA A 11 -12.63 11.19 3.22
CA ALA A 11 -12.49 11.88 4.51
C ALA A 11 -11.12 12.57 4.68
N GLU A 12 -10.02 11.87 4.34
CA GLU A 12 -8.66 12.36 4.61
C GLU A 12 -8.11 13.26 3.52
N LEU A 13 -8.53 13.06 2.26
CA LEU A 13 -8.01 13.81 1.13
C LEU A 13 -9.02 14.82 0.62
N ILE A 14 -10.21 14.36 0.22
CA ILE A 14 -11.17 15.19 -0.52
C ILE A 14 -11.85 16.23 0.39
N ASP A 15 -12.24 15.85 1.61
CA ASP A 15 -13.00 16.71 2.53
C ASP A 15 -12.09 17.67 3.33
N CYS A 16 -10.80 17.37 3.47
CA CYS A 16 -9.87 18.16 4.28
C CYS A 16 -9.38 19.48 3.65
N ARG A 17 -9.59 19.70 2.35
CA ARG A 17 -9.13 20.93 1.69
C ARG A 17 -10.00 21.33 0.49
N GLU A 18 -10.05 22.62 0.22
CA GLU A 18 -10.51 23.12 -1.08
C GLU A 18 -9.41 22.91 -2.12
N TRP A 19 -9.84 22.45 -3.30
CA TRP A 19 -8.97 22.09 -4.40
C TRP A 19 -9.06 23.14 -5.50
N SER A 20 -7.91 23.66 -5.93
CA SER A 20 -7.88 24.67 -6.99
C SER A 20 -8.06 24.06 -8.39
N GLY A 21 -7.91 22.75 -8.54
CA GLY A 21 -8.15 22.06 -9.80
C GLY A 21 -7.83 20.56 -9.78
N LEU A 22 -8.24 19.86 -10.85
CA LEU A 22 -8.10 18.41 -10.98
C LEU A 22 -6.63 17.93 -10.93
N ILE A 23 -5.70 18.71 -11.49
CA ILE A 23 -4.26 18.38 -11.50
C ILE A 23 -3.72 18.29 -10.07
N GLU A 24 -4.15 19.20 -9.19
CA GLU A 24 -3.73 19.23 -7.80
C GLU A 24 -4.28 18.01 -7.04
N VAL A 25 -5.56 17.68 -7.26
CA VAL A 25 -6.19 16.48 -6.71
C VAL A 25 -5.43 15.23 -7.14
N MET A 26 -5.07 15.10 -8.43
CA MET A 26 -4.35 13.92 -8.94
C MET A 26 -2.95 13.78 -8.36
N ALA A 27 -2.22 14.88 -8.20
CA ALA A 27 -0.89 14.88 -7.59
C ALA A 27 -0.97 14.43 -6.12
N GLU A 28 -1.89 15.00 -5.35
CA GLU A 28 -2.07 14.66 -3.93
C GLU A 28 -2.65 13.26 -3.75
N THR A 29 -3.51 12.79 -4.65
CA THR A 29 -3.99 11.40 -4.67
C THR A 29 -2.85 10.42 -4.85
N SER A 30 -1.93 10.71 -5.78
CA SER A 30 -0.75 9.87 -6.02
C SER A 30 0.14 9.79 -4.77
N ARG A 31 0.33 10.93 -4.10
CA ARG A 31 1.06 11.02 -2.84
C ARG A 31 0.37 10.24 -1.72
N TRP A 32 -0.94 10.39 -1.58
CA TRP A 32 -1.76 9.71 -0.58
C TRP A 32 -1.76 8.20 -0.78
N ILE A 33 -1.89 7.71 -2.01
CA ILE A 33 -1.79 6.28 -2.33
C ILE A 33 -0.40 5.73 -1.99
N GLY A 34 0.66 6.47 -2.32
CA GLY A 34 2.03 6.12 -1.97
C GLY A 34 2.26 6.02 -0.45
N TRP A 35 1.70 6.96 0.32
CA TRP A 35 1.71 6.92 1.78
C TRP A 35 0.88 5.76 2.33
N TYR A 36 -0.36 5.59 1.87
CA TYR A 36 -1.30 4.56 2.31
C TYR A 36 -0.72 3.16 2.10
N ASN A 37 -0.14 2.90 0.93
CA ASN A 37 0.49 1.62 0.61
C ASN A 37 1.80 1.38 1.38
N ARG A 38 2.53 2.43 1.78
CA ARG A 38 3.81 2.26 2.48
C ARG A 38 3.64 2.19 3.99
N GLN A 39 2.89 3.11 4.62
CA GLN A 39 2.71 3.16 6.08
C GLN A 39 1.61 2.23 6.59
N ARG A 40 0.47 2.14 5.90
CA ARG A 40 -0.66 1.34 6.40
C ARG A 40 -0.45 -0.15 6.18
N LEU A 41 0.19 -0.52 5.07
CA LEU A 41 0.61 -1.90 4.84
C LEU A 41 1.71 -2.33 5.83
N GLN A 42 2.64 -1.44 6.20
CA GLN A 42 3.63 -1.70 7.26
C GLN A 42 3.01 -1.80 8.66
N SER A 43 1.92 -1.09 8.93
CA SER A 43 1.22 -1.16 10.22
C SER A 43 0.34 -2.41 10.36
N ALA A 44 -0.29 -2.86 9.26
CA ALA A 44 -1.07 -4.09 9.23
C ALA A 44 -0.21 -5.36 9.09
N SER A 45 0.94 -5.24 8.43
CA SER A 45 1.92 -6.31 8.23
C SER A 45 3.08 -6.05 9.17
N ARG A 46 3.06 -6.61 10.39
CA ARG A 46 4.09 -6.47 11.43
C ARG A 46 5.53 -6.53 10.87
N TYR A 47 6.07 -5.38 10.44
CA TYR A 47 7.48 -5.17 10.11
C TYR A 47 8.16 -6.37 9.40
N ARG A 48 7.74 -6.71 8.18
CA ARG A 48 8.61 -7.51 7.28
C ARG A 48 8.87 -6.74 5.99
N PRO A 49 10.12 -6.31 5.72
CA PRO A 49 10.45 -5.68 4.46
C PRO A 49 10.16 -6.66 3.30
N PRO A 50 9.63 -6.20 2.15
CA PRO A 50 9.35 -7.07 1.01
C PRO A 50 10.59 -7.81 0.48
N PHE A 51 11.80 -7.32 0.77
CA PHE A 51 13.06 -8.04 0.54
C PHE A 51 13.12 -9.40 1.26
N GLU A 52 12.68 -9.46 2.52
CA GLU A 52 12.74 -10.70 3.30
C GLU A 52 11.68 -11.71 2.85
N VAL A 53 10.51 -11.21 2.42
CA VAL A 53 9.45 -12.06 1.85
C VAL A 53 9.92 -12.70 0.54
N GLN A 54 10.60 -11.96 -0.34
CA GLN A 54 11.13 -12.51 -1.59
C GLN A 54 12.19 -13.61 -1.36
N ALA A 55 13.03 -13.46 -0.33
CA ALA A 55 14.03 -14.45 0.04
C ALA A 55 13.39 -15.75 0.61
N GLU A 56 12.35 -15.63 1.42
CA GLU A 56 11.61 -16.79 1.95
C GLU A 56 10.86 -17.56 0.86
N TRP A 57 10.21 -16.88 -0.09
CA TRP A 57 9.58 -17.55 -1.24
C TRP A 57 10.59 -18.28 -2.12
N THR A 58 11.78 -17.69 -2.32
CA THR A 58 12.86 -18.32 -3.09
C THR A 58 13.43 -19.55 -2.38
N ASN A 59 13.55 -19.50 -1.04
CA ASN A 59 14.04 -20.62 -0.24
C ASN A 59 13.01 -21.77 -0.15
N GLN A 60 11.72 -21.45 -0.01
CA GLN A 60 10.64 -22.44 -0.03
C GLN A 60 10.49 -23.12 -1.41
N GLY A 61 10.71 -22.39 -2.50
CA GLY A 61 10.77 -22.97 -3.84
C GLY A 61 11.96 -23.93 -4.03
N ALA A 62 13.12 -23.61 -3.44
CA ALA A 62 14.29 -24.49 -3.49
C ALA A 62 14.13 -25.76 -2.63
N ALA A 63 13.48 -25.66 -1.46
CA ALA A 63 13.20 -26.82 -0.60
C ALA A 63 12.16 -27.76 -1.22
N ALA A 64 11.18 -27.24 -1.96
CA ALA A 64 10.20 -28.06 -2.68
C ALA A 64 10.80 -28.79 -3.90
N SER A 65 11.83 -28.23 -4.54
CA SER A 65 12.55 -28.89 -5.64
C SER A 65 13.67 -29.84 -5.19
N VAL A 66 14.09 -29.83 -3.92
CA VAL A 66 15.07 -30.79 -3.38
C VAL A 66 14.43 -32.02 -2.71
N ALA A 67 13.12 -31.99 -2.51
CA ALA A 67 12.33 -33.06 -1.89
C ALA A 67 11.45 -33.85 -2.87
N ALA A 68 11.60 -33.62 -4.19
CA ALA A 68 10.88 -34.31 -5.26
C ALA A 68 11.74 -35.35 -5.96
#